data_AF-A0A8C9CT11-F1
#
_entry.id   AF-A0A8C9CT11-F1
#
_cell.length_a   1.000
_cell.length_b   1.000
_cell.length_c   1.000
_cell.angle_alpha   90.00
_cell.angle_beta   90.00
_cell.angle_gamma   90.00
#
_symmetry.space_group_name_H-M   'P 1'
#
loop_
_entity.id
_entity.type
_entity.pdbx_description
1 polymer ?
#
loop_
_entity_poly.entity_id
_entity_poly.type
_entity_poly.pdbx_seq_one_letter_code
_entity_poly.pdbx_strand_id
1 'polypeptide(L)'
;SPSRGLFNKSLTTFFPCKHCKHPGGRSNAGGMHHHRNNFDKYHPGYFGKVGMRHYHLKRNQSFCPTVNLDKLWTLVSEETGVNAAKNKIGAAPIIDVAQSVTTKFWGRESSRSRLSS
;
A
#
# COMPACT_ATOMS: atom_id res chain seq x y z
N SER A 1 -52.35 4.53 51.33
CA SER A 1 -52.36 5.45 50.18
C SER A 1 -52.12 6.88 50.65
N PRO A 2 -51.55 7.79 49.85
CA PRO A 2 -50.15 7.86 49.41
C PRO A 2 -49.50 9.20 49.85
N SER A 3 -48.19 9.30 49.98
CA SER A 3 -47.45 10.17 49.05
C SER A 3 -45.99 9.74 48.97
N ARG A 4 -45.69 9.07 47.86
CA ARG A 4 -44.33 8.80 47.42
C ARG A 4 -43.67 10.15 47.16
N GLY A 5 -42.80 10.59 48.06
CA GLY A 5 -41.86 11.67 47.77
C GLY A 5 -40.93 11.18 46.67
N LEU A 6 -41.27 11.47 45.41
CA LEU A 6 -40.38 11.34 44.28
C LEU A 6 -39.21 12.30 44.54
N PHE A 7 -38.16 11.76 45.16
CA PHE A 7 -36.86 12.41 45.23
C PHE A 7 -36.40 12.54 43.78
N ASN A 8 -36.62 13.72 43.23
CA ASN A 8 -36.23 14.11 41.89
C ASN A 8 -34.70 14.05 41.88
N LYS A 9 -34.14 12.88 41.59
CA LYS A 9 -32.74 12.76 41.16
C LYS A 9 -32.72 13.43 39.80
N SER A 10 -32.59 14.76 39.82
CA SER A 10 -32.20 15.51 38.65
C SER A 10 -30.99 14.77 38.08
N LEU A 11 -31.12 14.37 36.82
CA LEU A 11 -30.02 13.92 36.00
C LEU A 11 -29.06 15.11 35.90
N THR A 12 -28.24 15.35 36.93
CA THR A 12 -26.98 16.02 36.73
C THR A 12 -26.15 15.02 35.95
N THR A 13 -26.30 15.07 34.63
CA THR A 13 -25.32 14.52 33.72
C THR A 13 -23.96 14.84 34.31
N PHE A 14 -23.19 13.79 34.59
CA PHE A 14 -21.76 13.88 34.82
C PHE A 14 -21.22 15.02 33.95
N PHE A 15 -20.70 16.10 34.54
CA PHE A 15 -19.93 17.10 33.79
C PHE A 15 -18.41 16.87 34.01
N PRO A 16 -17.81 15.71 33.66
CA PRO A 16 -16.36 15.56 33.66
C PRO A 16 -15.82 15.94 32.27
N CYS A 17 -14.61 16.48 32.26
CA CYS A 17 -13.88 17.00 31.11
C CYS A 17 -14.55 18.16 30.37
N LYS A 18 -14.12 19.38 30.71
CA LYS A 18 -14.35 20.57 29.90
C LYS A 18 -13.61 20.40 28.56
N HIS A 19 -14.18 20.96 27.49
CA HIS A 19 -13.49 21.02 26.20
C HIS A 19 -12.23 21.92 26.34
N CYS A 20 -11.09 21.27 26.51
CA CYS A 20 -9.78 21.91 26.54
C CYS A 20 -9.13 21.76 25.17
N LYS A 21 -8.35 22.77 24.76
CA LYS A 21 -7.77 22.85 23.41
C LYS A 21 -6.96 21.60 23.04
N HIS A 22 -6.03 21.16 23.90
CA HIS A 22 -5.14 20.01 23.63
C HIS A 22 -4.83 19.23 24.92
N PRO A 23 -5.70 18.31 25.38
CA PRO A 23 -5.54 17.63 26.67
C PRO A 23 -4.36 16.64 26.71
N GLY A 24 -3.92 16.12 25.56
CA GLY A 24 -2.84 15.12 25.47
C GLY A 24 -1.60 15.61 24.73
N GLY A 25 -1.47 16.93 24.55
CA GLY A 25 -0.46 17.54 23.67
C GLY A 25 -0.96 17.71 22.23
N ARG A 26 -0.08 18.25 21.37
CA ARG A 26 -0.39 18.53 19.96
C ARG A 26 0.37 17.54 19.08
N SER A 27 -0.32 16.97 18.09
CA SER A 27 0.27 16.00 17.15
C SER A 27 0.92 14.82 17.89
N ASN A 28 2.14 14.40 17.52
CA ASN A 28 2.82 13.22 18.07
C ASN A 28 3.49 13.45 19.45
N ALA A 29 3.09 14.51 20.17
CA ALA A 29 3.65 14.82 21.48
C ALA A 29 3.39 13.69 22.49
N GLY A 30 4.43 13.19 23.16
CA GLY A 30 4.28 12.11 24.15
C GLY A 30 4.33 10.70 23.60
N GLY A 31 4.72 10.51 22.33
CA GLY A 31 4.80 9.19 21.70
C GLY A 31 5.71 8.18 22.39
N MET A 32 6.67 8.61 23.22
CA MET A 32 7.51 7.73 24.06
C MET A 32 7.07 7.68 25.55
N HIS A 33 6.13 8.53 25.96
CA HIS A 33 5.68 8.66 27.35
C HIS A 33 4.21 8.23 27.48
N HIS A 34 3.28 9.18 27.44
CA HIS A 34 1.86 8.91 27.70
C HIS A 34 1.08 8.37 26.49
N HIS A 35 1.62 8.50 25.27
CA HIS A 35 1.09 7.85 24.07
C HIS A 35 1.90 6.63 23.61
N ARG A 36 2.83 6.14 24.45
CA ARG A 36 3.71 5.01 24.12
C ARG A 36 2.94 3.77 23.65
N ASN A 37 1.91 3.37 24.38
CA ASN A 37 1.11 2.19 24.03
C ASN A 37 0.49 2.27 22.63
N ASN A 38 0.15 3.47 22.17
CA ASN A 38 -0.40 3.66 20.82
C ASN A 38 0.69 3.48 19.74
N PHE A 39 1.88 4.04 19.96
CA PHE A 39 2.99 3.90 19.02
C PHE A 39 3.54 2.47 18.97
N ASP A 40 3.69 1.82 20.12
CA ASP A 40 4.21 0.45 20.17
C ASP A 40 3.26 -0.55 19.50
N LYS A 41 1.95 -0.33 19.60
CA LYS A 41 0.94 -1.24 19.04
C LYS A 41 0.69 -1.02 17.55
N TYR A 42 0.54 0.23 17.12
CA TYR A 42 0.08 0.53 15.75
C TYR A 42 1.21 0.99 14.83
N HIS A 43 2.34 1.45 15.39
CA HIS A 43 3.47 1.97 14.64
C HIS A 43 4.81 1.38 15.11
N PRO A 44 4.97 0.04 15.05
CA PRO A 44 6.22 -0.60 15.44
C PRO A 44 7.36 -0.10 14.53
N GLY A 45 8.50 0.22 15.13
CA GLY A 45 9.68 0.75 14.40
C GLY A 45 9.61 2.23 14.04
N TYR A 46 8.60 2.99 14.53
CA TYR A 46 8.54 4.43 14.32
C TYR A 46 9.71 5.17 15.00
N PHE A 47 10.09 4.73 16.19
CA PHE A 47 11.26 5.24 16.90
C PHE A 47 12.49 4.40 16.60
N GLY A 48 13.62 5.07 16.34
CA GLY A 48 14.91 4.44 16.06
C GLY A 48 15.52 4.88 14.74
N LYS A 49 16.79 4.56 14.54
CA LYS A 49 17.51 4.81 13.28
C LYS A 49 17.82 3.47 12.64
N VAL A 50 17.40 3.29 11.39
CA VAL A 50 17.63 2.05 10.62
C VAL A 50 18.41 2.37 9.34
N GLY A 51 19.38 1.52 9.00
CA GLY A 51 20.11 1.56 7.74
C GLY A 51 21.13 2.70 7.59
N MET A 52 21.72 2.78 6.40
CA MET A 52 22.72 3.78 6.02
C MET A 52 22.06 4.99 5.34
N ARG A 53 22.59 6.19 5.57
CA ARG A 53 22.15 7.41 4.87
C ARG A 53 22.71 7.42 3.45
N HIS A 54 21.85 7.52 2.44
CA HIS A 54 22.25 7.68 1.04
C HIS A 54 22.28 9.17 0.68
N TYR A 55 23.48 9.76 0.62
CA TYR A 55 23.66 11.17 0.26
C TYR A 55 23.56 11.37 -1.27
N HIS A 56 23.08 12.53 -1.70
CA HIS A 56 22.93 12.90 -3.13
C HIS A 56 22.20 11.84 -3.98
N LEU A 57 21.09 11.31 -3.46
CA LEU A 57 20.32 10.26 -4.13
C LEU A 57 19.76 10.73 -5.48
N LYS A 58 20.31 10.20 -6.58
CA LYS A 58 19.79 10.37 -7.95
C LYS A 58 18.80 9.25 -8.27
N ARG A 59 17.49 9.53 -8.16
CA ARG A 59 16.42 8.53 -8.38
C ARG A 59 16.42 7.90 -9.78
N ASN A 60 16.94 8.59 -10.79
CA ASN A 60 17.01 8.08 -12.16
C ASN A 60 17.95 6.87 -12.30
N GLN A 61 18.99 6.77 -11.46
CA GLN A 61 19.94 5.64 -11.52
C GLN A 61 19.32 4.34 -11.00
N SER A 62 18.38 4.45 -10.06
CA SER A 62 17.64 3.31 -9.52
C SER A 62 16.32 3.04 -10.27
N PHE A 63 16.10 3.69 -11.42
CA PHE A 63 14.88 3.51 -12.19
C PHE A 63 14.91 2.17 -12.92
N CYS A 64 14.29 1.17 -12.31
CA CYS A 64 14.16 -0.18 -12.86
C CYS A 64 12.70 -0.66 -12.85
N PRO A 65 11.87 -0.15 -13.76
CA PRO A 65 10.53 -0.69 -14.01
C PRO A 65 10.60 -2.15 -14.45
N THR A 66 9.68 -2.95 -13.92
CA THR A 66 9.67 -4.41 -14.07
C THR A 66 8.38 -4.92 -14.72
N VAL A 67 8.48 -5.87 -15.66
CA VAL A 67 7.33 -6.54 -16.31
C VAL A 67 7.40 -8.04 -16.08
N ASN A 68 6.24 -8.66 -15.90
CA ASN A 68 6.13 -10.12 -15.77
C ASN A 68 5.92 -10.76 -17.14
N LEU A 69 6.37 -12.01 -17.30
CA LEU A 69 6.25 -12.78 -18.54
C LEU A 69 4.79 -12.91 -19.03
N ASP A 70 3.81 -12.98 -18.12
CA ASP A 70 2.39 -13.07 -18.48
C ASP A 70 1.89 -11.88 -19.32
N LYS A 71 2.48 -10.70 -19.11
CA LYS A 71 2.08 -9.45 -19.76
C LYS A 71 2.91 -9.16 -21.00
N LEU A 72 3.89 -10.01 -21.35
CA LEU A 72 4.75 -9.78 -22.51
C LEU A 72 3.95 -9.74 -23.81
N TRP A 73 2.94 -10.61 -23.95
CA TRP A 73 2.07 -10.66 -25.12
C TRP A 73 1.15 -9.43 -25.27
N THR A 74 0.93 -8.64 -24.20
CA THR A 74 0.17 -7.38 -24.30
C THR A 74 0.99 -6.23 -24.88
N LEU A 75 2.32 -6.38 -24.96
CA LEU A 75 3.21 -5.40 -25.60
C LEU A 75 3.28 -5.58 -27.12
N VAL A 76 2.80 -6.71 -27.63
CA VAL A 76 2.80 -7.07 -29.04
C VAL A 76 1.47 -6.65 -29.65
N SER A 77 1.48 -6.08 -30.86
CA SER A 77 0.23 -5.74 -31.57
C SER A 77 -0.52 -7.03 -31.95
N GLU A 78 -1.86 -6.98 -31.95
CA GLU A 78 -2.67 -8.18 -32.23
C GLU A 78 -2.35 -8.80 -33.60
N GLU A 79 -2.06 -7.98 -34.61
CA GLU A 79 -1.68 -8.42 -35.95
C GLU A 79 -0.38 -9.23 -35.94
N THR A 80 0.65 -8.77 -35.23
CA THR A 80 1.93 -9.49 -35.12
C THR A 80 1.80 -10.75 -34.27
N GLY A 81 0.97 -10.72 -33.23
CA GLY A 81 0.65 -11.91 -32.43
C GLY A 81 -0.06 -13.00 -33.24
N VAL A 82 -1.03 -12.63 -34.07
CA VAL A 82 -1.77 -13.58 -34.94
C VAL A 82 -0.87 -14.13 -36.04
N ASN A 83 0.00 -13.30 -36.63
CA ASN A 83 0.94 -13.74 -37.67
C ASN A 83 2.03 -14.66 -37.10
N ALA A 84 2.49 -14.43 -35.87
CA ALA A 84 3.41 -15.33 -35.16
C ALA A 84 2.76 -16.68 -34.84
N ALA A 85 1.47 -16.69 -34.45
CA ALA A 85 0.74 -17.94 -34.20
C ALA A 85 0.53 -18.78 -35.47
N LYS A 86 0.37 -18.12 -36.63
CA LYS A 86 0.18 -18.77 -37.94
C LYS A 86 1.49 -19.35 -38.49
N ASN A 87 2.62 -18.67 -38.29
CA ASN A 87 3.93 -19.08 -38.82
C ASN A 87 4.72 -19.94 -37.82
N LYS A 88 4.38 -21.24 -37.72
CA LYS A 88 4.99 -22.18 -36.75
C LYS A 88 6.48 -22.51 -37.00
N ILE A 89 6.99 -22.25 -38.20
CA ILE A 89 8.37 -22.59 -38.65
C ILE A 89 9.17 -21.32 -39.00
N GLY A 90 8.51 -20.15 -39.00
CA GLY A 90 9.10 -18.87 -39.42
C GLY A 90 9.82 -18.10 -38.31
N ALA A 91 10.27 -16.89 -38.64
CA ALA A 91 11.00 -16.00 -37.74
C ALA A 91 10.21 -15.64 -36.47
N ALA A 92 10.88 -15.67 -35.32
CA ALA A 92 10.30 -15.36 -34.02
C ALA A 92 9.95 -13.85 -33.88
N PRO A 93 8.88 -13.50 -33.16
CA PRO A 93 8.55 -12.09 -32.91
C PRO A 93 9.61 -11.46 -31.99
N ILE A 94 10.17 -10.34 -32.44
CA ILE A 94 11.09 -9.51 -31.65
C ILE A 94 10.24 -8.56 -30.81
N ILE A 95 10.36 -8.65 -29.48
CA ILE A 95 9.62 -7.82 -28.54
C ILE A 95 10.60 -6.83 -27.91
N ASP A 96 10.54 -5.56 -28.34
CA ASP A 96 11.34 -4.50 -27.76
C ASP A 96 10.66 -3.95 -26.49
N VAL A 97 11.23 -4.32 -25.35
CA VAL A 97 10.73 -3.95 -24.03
C VAL A 97 11.24 -2.55 -23.61
N ALA A 98 12.31 -2.05 -24.23
CA ALA A 98 12.88 -0.73 -23.90
C ALA A 98 11.94 0.41 -24.32
N GLN A 99 11.25 0.26 -25.45
CA GLN A 99 10.20 1.20 -25.89
C GLN A 99 9.02 1.24 -24.91
N SER A 100 8.74 0.14 -24.21
CA SER A 100 7.70 0.05 -23.17
C SER A 100 8.16 0.51 -21.78
N VAL A 101 9.30 1.22 -21.70
CA VAL A 101 9.86 1.79 -20.46
C VAL A 101 10.09 0.72 -19.39
N THR A 102 10.43 -0.51 -19.76
CA THR A 102 10.73 -1.57 -18.79
C THR A 102 12.15 -2.07 -18.98
N THR A 103 12.87 -2.29 -17.88
CA THR A 103 14.28 -2.69 -17.93
C THR A 103 14.55 -4.08 -17.38
N LYS A 104 13.62 -4.69 -16.63
CA LYS A 104 13.81 -6.03 -16.05
C LYS A 104 12.55 -6.89 -16.14
N PHE A 105 12.72 -8.17 -16.44
CA PHE A 105 11.63 -9.15 -16.45
C PHE A 105 11.65 -10.05 -15.21
N TRP A 106 10.47 -10.51 -14.78
CA TRP A 106 10.34 -11.51 -13.71
C TRP A 106 9.47 -12.68 -14.15
N GLY A 107 9.90 -13.89 -13.78
CA GLY A 107 9.15 -15.12 -13.96
C GLY A 107 8.20 -15.34 -12.79
N ARG A 108 7.01 -14.75 -12.87
CA ARG A 108 5.86 -15.16 -12.07
C ARG A 108 4.94 -15.92 -13.00
N GLU A 109 4.70 -17.19 -12.72
CA GLU A 109 3.85 -18.04 -13.56
C GLU A 109 2.38 -17.75 -13.22
N SER A 110 1.62 -17.19 -14.16
CA SER A 110 0.17 -17.13 -14.02
C SER A 110 -0.41 -18.52 -14.27
N SER A 111 -1.02 -19.12 -13.25
CA SER A 111 -1.86 -20.30 -13.39
C SER A 111 -3.10 -19.93 -14.20
N ARG A 112 -2.96 -19.83 -15.53
CA ARG A 112 -4.08 -19.59 -16.43
C ARG A 112 -4.87 -20.89 -16.50
N SER A 113 -5.86 -21.01 -15.63
CA SER A 113 -6.85 -22.08 -15.65
C SER A 113 -7.39 -22.21 -17.07
N ARG A 114 -7.18 -23.41 -17.62
CA ARG A 114 -7.71 -23.92 -18.87
C ARG A 114 -9.22 -23.65 -18.93
N LEU A 115 -9.65 -22.58 -19.59
CA LEU A 115 -11.02 -22.43 -20.06
C LEU A 115 -10.98 -22.68 -21.56
N SER A 116 -10.99 -23.97 -21.89
CA SER A 116 -11.47 -24.47 -23.15
C SER A 116 -13.00 -24.59 -23.06
N SER A 117 -13.70 -23.80 -23.85
CA SER A 117 -15.06 -24.05 -24.30
C SER A 117 -15.29 -23.22 -25.56
#